data_AF-A0A3M2F067-F1
#
_entry.id   AF-A0A3M2F067-F1
#
_cell.length_a   1.000
_cell.length_b   1.000
_cell.length_c   1.000
_cell.angle_alpha   90.00
_cell.angle_beta   90.00
_cell.angle_gamma   90.00
#
_symmetry.space_group_name_H-M   'P 1'
#
loop_
_entity.id
_entity.type
_entity.pdbx_description
1 polymer ?
#
loop_
_entity_poly.entity_id
_entity_poly.type
_entity_poly.pdbx_seq_one_letter_code
_entity_poly.pdbx_strand_id
1 'polypeptide(L)'
;MEGKTRDNRIFVRYKAAFGTNISLRPEGMEEFDARLLDLNKAGGFGVFIPMKNNIGNLFFSTVFLPWILIRQSRGGLIEVPTRVYNAIPTVMYNETGIRMALLHVDSRGRWMAQQGRKRRVKERLKVDSLSVELRNKEILFTGNLYDISEDDGAGIDVTPDGVGEATWNHVFNGTWKLFLMGRTFPTKIRRVSVGETSVQLGVNANGISKMIDELTAQSETDANETSKEPAKVTPSGSDDELVAFLEEFMKESGEPEKKSG
;
A
#
# COMPACT_ATOMS: atom_id res chain seq x y z
N MET A 1 -28.99 0.13 -7.66
CA MET A 1 -28.05 0.96 -8.45
C MET A 1 -26.65 0.45 -8.16
N GLU A 2 -25.99 -0.18 -9.14
CA GLU A 2 -24.64 -0.69 -8.99
C GLU A 2 -23.65 0.47 -8.88
N GLY A 3 -23.00 0.59 -7.72
CA GLY A 3 -21.92 1.55 -7.50
C GLY A 3 -20.73 1.21 -8.40
N LYS A 4 -20.62 1.90 -9.54
CA LYS A 4 -19.43 1.85 -10.39
C LYS A 4 -18.25 2.38 -9.59
N THR A 5 -17.40 1.47 -9.11
CA THR A 5 -16.04 1.79 -8.64
C THR A 5 -15.31 2.48 -9.80
N ARG A 6 -15.08 3.80 -9.71
CA ARG A 6 -14.25 4.53 -10.66
C ARG A 6 -12.84 3.94 -10.61
N ASP A 7 -12.43 3.26 -11.69
CA ASP A 7 -11.08 2.73 -11.85
C ASP A 7 -10.13 3.91 -12.14
N ASN A 8 -9.61 4.55 -11.10
CA ASN A 8 -8.70 5.71 -11.19
C ASN A 8 -7.27 5.32 -11.64
N ARG A 9 -7.15 4.30 -12.49
CA ARG A 9 -5.85 3.82 -12.97
C ARG A 9 -5.36 4.70 -14.12
N ILE A 10 -4.11 5.16 -14.00
CA ILE A 10 -3.44 5.98 -15.01
C ILE A 10 -3.19 5.19 -16.31
N PHE A 11 -2.99 3.87 -16.20
CA PHE A 11 -2.66 3.01 -17.35
C PHE A 11 -3.66 1.86 -17.54
N VAL A 12 -4.07 1.66 -18.79
CA VAL A 12 -4.86 0.49 -19.22
C VAL A 12 -4.03 -0.79 -19.04
N ARG A 13 -4.62 -1.81 -18.43
CA ARG A 13 -4.01 -3.14 -18.25
C ARG A 13 -4.62 -4.15 -19.23
N TYR A 14 -3.76 -4.91 -19.90
CA TYR A 14 -4.11 -6.00 -20.79
C TYR A 14 -4.10 -7.30 -19.98
N LYS A 15 -5.24 -7.99 -19.92
CA LYS A 15 -5.34 -9.28 -19.24
C LYS A 15 -4.61 -10.35 -20.06
N ALA A 16 -3.80 -11.16 -19.40
CA ALA A 16 -3.24 -12.35 -20.01
C ALA A 16 -4.34 -13.42 -20.11
N ALA A 17 -4.37 -14.14 -21.23
CA ALA A 17 -5.30 -15.26 -21.39
C ALA A 17 -5.03 -16.33 -20.33
N PHE A 18 -6.04 -16.61 -19.50
CA PHE A 18 -6.06 -17.66 -18.47
C PHE A 18 -4.83 -17.75 -17.54
N GLY A 19 -4.14 -16.63 -17.26
CA GLY A 19 -3.00 -16.64 -16.35
C GLY A 19 -1.78 -17.35 -16.95
N THR A 20 -1.15 -16.75 -17.97
CA THR A 20 -0.01 -17.36 -18.69
C THR A 20 1.11 -17.76 -17.72
N ASN A 21 1.58 -19.02 -17.82
CA ASN A 21 2.67 -19.51 -16.99
C ASN A 21 3.96 -18.73 -17.26
N ILE A 22 4.62 -18.33 -16.18
CA ILE A 22 5.91 -17.64 -16.13
C ILE A 22 6.69 -18.17 -14.93
N SER A 23 7.99 -17.89 -14.88
CA SER A 23 8.80 -18.09 -13.68
C SER A 23 9.15 -16.74 -13.07
N LEU A 24 9.31 -16.70 -11.75
CA LEU A 24 9.77 -15.55 -11.00
C LEU A 24 10.98 -15.95 -10.15
N ARG A 25 12.03 -15.13 -10.16
CA ARG A 25 13.25 -15.39 -9.40
C ARG A 25 13.63 -14.16 -8.58
N PRO A 26 13.51 -14.18 -7.25
CA PRO A 26 14.20 -13.20 -6.40
C PRO A 26 15.71 -13.36 -6.57
N GLU A 27 16.45 -12.27 -6.50
CA GLU A 27 17.91 -12.28 -6.58
C GLU A 27 18.53 -13.22 -5.54
N GLY A 28 19.44 -14.09 -5.98
CA GLY A 28 20.11 -15.06 -5.12
C GLY A 28 19.25 -16.26 -4.68
N MET A 29 18.06 -16.44 -5.24
CA MET A 29 17.12 -17.52 -4.89
C MET A 29 16.71 -18.38 -6.08
N GLU A 30 16.06 -19.50 -5.79
CA GLU A 30 15.48 -20.40 -6.80
C GLU A 30 14.28 -19.77 -7.52
N GLU A 31 13.92 -20.35 -8.67
CA GLU A 31 12.77 -19.93 -9.46
C GLU A 31 11.46 -20.47 -8.91
N PHE A 32 10.41 -19.65 -8.98
CA PHE A 32 9.06 -20.00 -8.59
C PHE A 32 8.15 -19.97 -9.82
N ASP A 33 7.38 -21.03 -9.99
CA ASP A 33 6.28 -21.01 -10.96
C ASP A 33 5.24 -19.95 -10.57
N ALA A 34 4.80 -19.18 -11.55
CA ALA A 34 3.81 -18.13 -11.37
C ALA A 34 2.91 -17.99 -12.59
N ARG A 35 1.82 -17.24 -12.42
CA ARG A 35 0.88 -16.92 -13.49
C ARG A 35 0.88 -15.42 -13.73
N LEU A 36 1.19 -15.00 -14.95
CA LEU A 36 0.98 -13.64 -15.41
C LEU A 36 -0.51 -13.40 -15.57
N LEU A 37 -1.07 -12.48 -14.78
CA LEU A 37 -2.50 -12.14 -14.79
C LEU A 37 -2.80 -11.02 -15.79
N ASP A 38 -1.97 -9.97 -15.77
CA ASP A 38 -2.15 -8.79 -16.59
C ASP A 38 -0.82 -8.02 -16.72
N LEU A 39 -0.73 -7.14 -17.72
CA LEU A 39 0.39 -6.22 -17.89
C LEU A 39 -0.09 -4.86 -18.41
N ASN A 40 0.72 -3.82 -18.29
CA ASN A 40 0.47 -2.54 -18.95
C ASN A 40 1.68 -2.09 -19.78
N LYS A 41 1.47 -1.10 -20.65
CA LYS A 41 2.52 -0.55 -21.52
C LYS A 41 3.65 0.17 -20.76
N ALA A 42 3.40 0.55 -19.51
CA ALA A 42 4.40 1.19 -18.65
C ALA A 42 5.30 0.17 -17.92
N GLY A 43 5.20 -1.13 -18.24
CA GLY A 43 6.01 -2.17 -17.61
C GLY A 43 5.52 -2.60 -16.23
N GLY A 44 4.24 -2.39 -15.92
CA GLY A 44 3.60 -2.94 -14.73
C GLY A 44 3.01 -4.31 -15.00
N PHE A 45 3.32 -5.29 -14.16
CA PHE A 45 2.86 -6.68 -14.25
C PHE A 45 2.01 -7.04 -13.05
N GLY A 46 0.94 -7.79 -13.28
CA GLY A 46 0.17 -8.46 -12.23
C GLY A 46 0.46 -9.93 -12.32
N VAL A 47 0.96 -10.53 -11.24
CA VAL A 47 1.35 -11.93 -11.19
C VAL A 47 0.68 -12.61 -10.00
N PHE A 48 0.47 -13.92 -10.10
CA PHE A 48 -0.01 -14.76 -9.01
C PHE A 48 0.94 -15.92 -8.77
N ILE A 49 1.38 -16.08 -7.53
CA ILE A 49 2.25 -17.17 -7.09
C ILE A 49 1.45 -18.08 -6.15
N PRO A 50 1.09 -19.29 -6.59
CA PRO A 50 0.41 -20.28 -5.74
C PRO A 50 1.23 -20.70 -4.52
N MET A 51 0.57 -20.96 -3.39
CA MET A 51 1.20 -21.47 -2.16
C MET A 51 1.89 -22.81 -2.34
N LYS A 52 1.38 -23.67 -3.23
CA LYS A 52 1.98 -24.97 -3.55
C LYS A 52 3.40 -24.88 -4.12
N ASN A 53 3.82 -23.69 -4.55
CA ASN A 53 5.16 -23.41 -5.05
C ASN A 53 6.09 -22.93 -3.92
N ASN A 54 5.88 -23.42 -2.70
CA ASN A 54 6.72 -23.18 -1.51
C ASN A 54 6.94 -21.71 -1.10
N ILE A 55 6.16 -20.77 -1.65
CA ILE A 55 6.29 -19.35 -1.32
C ILE A 55 6.02 -19.07 0.17
N GLY A 56 5.25 -19.92 0.86
CA GLY A 56 5.04 -19.82 2.30
C GLY A 56 6.31 -19.85 3.15
N ASN A 57 7.37 -20.51 2.68
CA ASN A 57 8.64 -20.62 3.39
C ASN A 57 9.60 -19.48 3.06
N LEU A 58 9.30 -18.66 2.05
CA LEU A 58 10.12 -17.50 1.74
C LEU A 58 10.02 -16.47 2.86
N PHE A 59 11.19 -15.95 3.24
CA PHE A 59 11.26 -14.80 4.12
C PHE A 59 10.48 -13.63 3.54
N PHE A 60 9.77 -12.93 4.39
CA PHE A 60 8.94 -11.80 4.03
C PHE A 60 9.79 -10.67 3.44
N SER A 61 11.03 -10.53 3.91
CA SER A 61 12.05 -9.59 3.39
C SER A 61 12.37 -9.76 1.89
N THR A 62 12.03 -10.90 1.27
CA THR A 62 12.22 -11.11 -0.17
C THR A 62 11.48 -10.09 -1.05
N VAL A 63 10.48 -9.39 -0.52
CA VAL A 63 9.80 -8.30 -1.24
C VAL A 63 10.71 -7.12 -1.58
N PHE A 64 11.81 -6.94 -0.84
CA PHE A 64 12.79 -5.89 -1.06
C PHE A 64 13.85 -6.25 -2.10
N LEU A 65 14.02 -7.55 -2.37
CA LEU A 65 15.02 -8.01 -3.33
C LEU A 65 14.62 -7.58 -4.74
N PRO A 66 15.58 -7.41 -5.66
CA PRO A 66 15.30 -7.43 -7.09
C PRO A 66 14.68 -8.78 -7.50
N TRP A 67 13.72 -8.75 -8.42
CA TRP A 67 13.08 -9.93 -8.98
C TRP A 67 13.25 -9.96 -10.49
N ILE A 68 13.41 -11.15 -11.05
CA ILE A 68 13.42 -11.37 -12.49
C ILE A 68 12.17 -12.14 -12.87
N LEU A 69 11.39 -11.58 -13.79
CA LEU A 69 10.33 -12.31 -14.47
C LEU A 69 10.90 -13.00 -15.70
N ILE A 70 10.68 -14.30 -15.78
CA ILE A 70 11.26 -15.17 -16.80
C ILE A 70 10.13 -15.83 -17.58
N ARG A 71 10.24 -15.81 -18.90
CA ARG A 71 9.28 -16.50 -19.78
C ARG A 71 9.97 -17.05 -21.02
N GLN A 72 9.75 -18.34 -21.28
CA GLN A 72 10.10 -18.92 -22.56
C GLN A 72 9.09 -18.49 -23.64
N SER A 73 9.59 -17.95 -24.74
CA SER A 73 8.79 -17.60 -25.91
C SER A 73 9.29 -18.34 -27.16
N ARG A 74 8.55 -18.26 -28.26
CA ARG A 74 9.01 -18.78 -29.56
C ARG A 74 10.30 -18.11 -30.05
N GLY A 75 10.53 -16.85 -29.65
CA GLY A 75 11.71 -16.08 -30.01
C GLY A 75 12.89 -16.22 -29.03
N GLY A 76 12.79 -17.11 -28.04
CA GLY A 76 13.80 -17.30 -27.01
C GLY A 76 13.34 -16.93 -25.60
N LEU A 77 14.30 -16.93 -24.69
CA LEU A 77 14.11 -16.59 -23.28
C LEU A 77 13.94 -15.08 -23.11
N ILE A 78 12.90 -14.69 -22.38
CA ILE A 78 12.64 -13.30 -22.01
C ILE A 78 12.87 -13.17 -20.51
N GLU A 79 13.80 -12.31 -20.11
CA GLU A 79 14.06 -11.95 -18.73
C GLU A 79 13.76 -10.46 -18.52
N VAL A 80 12.96 -10.14 -17.51
CA VAL A 80 12.55 -8.77 -17.19
C VAL A 80 12.89 -8.49 -15.73
N PRO A 81 13.87 -7.61 -15.46
CA PRO A 81 14.14 -7.11 -14.11
C PRO A 81 12.93 -6.33 -13.59
N THR A 82 12.52 -6.61 -12.37
CA THR A 82 11.34 -6.05 -11.73
C THR A 82 11.55 -5.87 -10.22
N ARG A 83 10.68 -5.07 -9.60
CA ARG A 83 10.55 -4.97 -8.14
C ARG A 83 9.11 -5.14 -7.71
N VAL A 84 8.91 -5.68 -6.52
CA VAL A 84 7.58 -5.83 -5.91
C VAL A 84 7.10 -4.47 -5.45
N TYR A 85 5.98 -4.01 -6.00
CA TYR A 85 5.32 -2.78 -5.56
C TYR A 85 4.24 -3.07 -4.52
N ASN A 86 3.50 -4.16 -4.73
CA ASN A 86 2.40 -4.55 -3.87
C ASN A 86 2.23 -6.07 -3.88
N ALA A 87 1.85 -6.65 -2.76
CA ALA A 87 1.57 -8.06 -2.62
C ALA A 87 0.32 -8.26 -1.75
N ILE A 88 -0.60 -9.09 -2.22
CA ILE A 88 -1.91 -9.33 -1.61
C ILE A 88 -2.08 -10.84 -1.42
N PRO A 89 -2.13 -11.32 -0.18
CA PRO A 89 -2.60 -12.67 0.12
C PRO A 89 -4.03 -12.85 -0.41
N THR A 90 -4.25 -13.83 -1.28
CA THR A 90 -5.56 -14.02 -1.92
C THR A 90 -5.80 -15.47 -2.30
N VAL A 91 -7.06 -15.79 -2.59
CA VAL A 91 -7.44 -17.01 -3.27
C VAL A 91 -7.75 -16.66 -4.73
N MET A 92 -7.14 -17.34 -5.69
CA MET A 92 -7.41 -17.21 -7.11
C MET A 92 -7.45 -18.60 -7.75
N TYR A 93 -8.44 -18.86 -8.60
CA TYR A 93 -8.58 -20.16 -9.28
C TYR A 93 -8.64 -21.34 -8.29
N ASN A 94 -9.31 -21.16 -7.14
CA ASN A 94 -9.37 -22.12 -6.03
C ASN A 94 -8.01 -22.48 -5.40
N GLU A 95 -6.96 -21.69 -5.66
CA GLU A 95 -5.64 -21.84 -5.06
C GLU A 95 -5.34 -20.63 -4.16
N THR A 96 -4.89 -20.88 -2.93
CA THR A 96 -4.33 -19.84 -2.06
C THR A 96 -2.95 -19.44 -2.58
N GLY A 97 -2.65 -18.15 -2.59
CA GLY A 97 -1.36 -17.64 -3.07
C GLY A 97 -1.19 -16.15 -2.86
N ILE A 98 -0.14 -15.60 -3.45
CA ILE A 98 0.13 -14.16 -3.43
C ILE A 98 -0.17 -13.59 -4.80
N ARG A 99 -1.02 -12.57 -4.86
CA ARG A 99 -1.09 -11.70 -6.03
C ARG A 99 -0.08 -10.56 -5.84
N MET A 100 0.95 -10.53 -6.66
CA MET A 100 1.93 -9.44 -6.66
C MET A 100 1.67 -8.47 -7.82
N ALA A 101 1.88 -7.19 -7.58
CA ALA A 101 2.09 -6.19 -8.59
C ALA A 101 3.60 -5.92 -8.66
N LEU A 102 4.17 -6.19 -9.81
CA LEU A 102 5.57 -5.93 -10.11
C LEU A 102 5.64 -4.73 -11.05
N LEU A 103 6.71 -3.95 -10.99
CA LEU A 103 7.02 -2.99 -12.04
C LEU A 103 8.44 -3.23 -12.54
N HIS A 104 8.64 -2.99 -13.82
CA HIS A 104 9.94 -3.04 -14.46
C HIS A 104 10.88 -1.97 -13.88
N VAL A 105 12.15 -2.34 -13.75
CA VAL A 105 13.22 -1.42 -13.35
C VAL A 105 14.24 -1.24 -14.47
N ASP A 106 14.77 -0.02 -14.60
CA ASP A 106 15.87 0.28 -15.52
C ASP A 106 17.19 -0.36 -15.05
N SER A 107 18.25 -0.23 -15.86
CA SER A 107 19.60 -0.72 -15.52
C SER A 107 20.21 -0.06 -14.28
N ARG A 108 19.60 1.03 -13.76
CA ARG A 108 19.97 1.69 -12.52
C ARG A 108 19.07 1.28 -11.35
N GLY A 109 18.19 0.29 -11.54
CA GLY A 109 17.28 -0.22 -10.52
C GLY A 109 16.10 0.72 -10.21
N ARG A 110 15.85 1.74 -11.04
CA ARG A 110 14.76 2.71 -10.83
C ARG A 110 13.49 2.24 -11.48
N TRP A 111 12.37 2.54 -10.82
CA TRP A 111 11.02 2.27 -11.31
C TRP A 111 10.75 3.01 -12.63
N MET A 112 10.35 2.29 -13.67
CA MET A 112 10.05 2.89 -14.98
C MET A 112 8.62 3.46 -15.09
N ALA A 113 7.75 3.16 -14.12
CA ALA A 113 6.37 3.64 -14.09
C ALA A 113 6.12 4.56 -12.89
N GLN A 114 5.43 5.68 -13.12
CA GLN A 114 4.92 6.52 -12.02
C GLN A 114 3.97 5.71 -11.13
N GLN A 115 4.21 5.78 -9.81
CA GLN A 115 3.30 5.22 -8.83
C GLN A 115 1.91 5.83 -9.01
N GLY A 116 0.88 5.00 -9.15
CA GLY A 116 -0.50 5.49 -9.17
C GLY A 116 -0.79 6.29 -7.90
N ARG A 117 -1.52 7.40 -8.01
CA ARG A 117 -1.93 8.19 -6.84
C ARG A 117 -2.63 7.27 -5.83
N LYS A 118 -2.20 7.33 -4.56
CA LYS A 118 -2.88 6.63 -3.45
C LYS A 118 -4.37 6.96 -3.52
N ARG A 119 -5.23 5.94 -3.49
CA ARG A 119 -6.68 6.13 -3.40
C ARG A 119 -6.91 6.84 -2.06
N ARG A 120 -7.52 8.04 -2.08
CA ARG A 120 -8.00 8.70 -0.86
C ARG A 120 -8.98 7.75 -0.18
N VAL A 121 -8.52 7.02 0.83
CA VAL A 121 -9.39 6.57 1.91
C VAL A 121 -9.90 7.87 2.56
N LYS A 122 -11.14 7.89 3.04
CA LYS A 122 -11.59 9.05 3.84
C LYS A 122 -10.64 9.12 5.04
N GLU A 123 -9.66 10.02 4.98
CA GLU A 123 -8.71 10.30 6.07
C GLU A 123 -9.55 10.78 7.25
N ARG A 124 -9.87 9.89 8.20
CA ARG A 124 -10.54 10.30 9.44
C ARG A 124 -9.55 10.96 10.40
N LEU A 125 -8.27 10.58 10.36
CA LEU A 125 -7.18 11.31 11.00
C LEU A 125 -5.87 11.12 10.23
N LYS A 126 -5.17 12.23 9.96
CA LYS A 126 -3.70 12.22 10.00
C LYS A 126 -3.32 12.16 11.47
N VAL A 127 -3.42 10.98 12.08
CA VAL A 127 -2.82 10.80 13.39
C VAL A 127 -1.34 10.82 13.11
N ASP A 128 -0.65 11.86 13.54
CA ASP A 128 0.81 11.88 13.49
C ASP A 128 1.31 10.68 14.33
N SER A 129 1.62 9.60 13.60
CA SER A 129 2.32 8.37 14.00
C SER A 129 2.03 7.84 15.40
N LEU A 130 0.87 7.23 15.62
CA LEU A 130 0.70 6.34 16.76
C LEU A 130 1.58 5.10 16.56
N SER A 131 2.56 4.92 17.45
CA SER A 131 3.39 3.72 17.47
C SER A 131 2.54 2.49 17.79
N VAL A 132 2.71 1.45 17.00
CA VAL A 132 2.00 0.18 17.13
C VAL A 132 2.95 -0.99 17.05
N GLU A 133 2.49 -2.10 17.65
CA GLU A 133 3.14 -3.39 17.51
C GLU A 133 2.17 -4.40 16.91
N LEU A 134 2.61 -5.10 15.87
CA LEU A 134 1.88 -6.21 15.29
C LEU A 134 2.62 -7.50 15.66
N ARG A 135 1.98 -8.37 16.44
CA ARG A 135 2.61 -9.60 16.94
C ARG A 135 1.96 -10.85 16.36
N ASN A 136 2.79 -11.84 16.01
CA ASN A 136 2.39 -13.18 15.66
C ASN A 136 3.32 -14.21 16.30
N LYS A 137 2.87 -14.84 17.39
CA LYS A 137 3.73 -15.71 18.20
C LYS A 137 5.02 -14.96 18.59
N GLU A 138 6.16 -15.35 18.03
CA GLU A 138 7.49 -14.77 18.26
C GLU A 138 7.83 -13.64 17.28
N ILE A 139 7.06 -13.48 16.20
CA ILE A 139 7.27 -12.41 15.21
C ILE A 139 6.68 -11.11 15.73
N LEU A 140 7.48 -10.04 15.65
CA LEU A 140 7.10 -8.68 16.03
C LEU A 140 7.41 -7.72 14.88
N PHE A 141 6.39 -6.99 14.43
CA PHE A 141 6.57 -5.80 13.61
C PHE A 141 6.26 -4.57 14.44
N THR A 142 7.17 -3.59 14.42
CA THR A 142 6.95 -2.28 15.02
C THR A 142 6.79 -1.24 13.92
N GLY A 143 5.90 -0.28 14.14
CA GLY A 143 5.59 0.69 13.10
C GLY A 143 4.68 1.79 13.57
N ASN A 144 4.23 2.61 12.61
CA ASN A 144 3.33 3.73 12.85
C ASN A 144 2.02 3.52 12.11
N LEU A 145 0.90 3.72 12.80
CA LEU A 145 -0.43 3.63 12.25
C LEU A 145 -0.75 4.86 11.38
N TYR A 146 -1.43 4.64 10.25
CA TYR A 146 -1.97 5.68 9.37
C TYR A 146 -3.24 5.18 8.66
N ASP A 147 -4.03 6.09 8.08
CA ASP A 147 -5.22 5.79 7.26
C ASP A 147 -6.15 4.72 7.86
N ILE A 148 -6.86 5.09 8.93
CA ILE A 148 -7.87 4.23 9.56
C ILE A 148 -9.22 4.46 8.88
N SER A 149 -9.85 3.38 8.43
CA SER A 149 -11.15 3.38 7.76
C SER A 149 -12.29 2.91 8.66
N GLU A 150 -13.51 3.23 8.25
CA GLU A 150 -14.76 2.90 8.99
C GLU A 150 -15.01 1.39 9.10
N ASP A 151 -14.42 0.59 8.20
CA ASP A 151 -14.53 -0.87 8.16
C ASP A 151 -13.38 -1.57 8.91
N ASP A 152 -12.78 -0.88 9.89
CA ASP A 152 -11.64 -1.35 10.69
C ASP A 152 -10.38 -1.67 9.87
N GLY A 153 -10.28 -1.13 8.64
CA GLY A 153 -9.06 -1.13 7.86
C GLY A 153 -8.06 -0.12 8.42
N ALA A 154 -6.78 -0.47 8.42
CA ALA A 154 -5.72 0.45 8.82
C ALA A 154 -4.45 0.23 8.00
N GLY A 155 -3.71 1.31 7.75
CA GLY A 155 -2.34 1.29 7.27
C GLY A 155 -1.34 1.26 8.42
N ILE A 156 -0.27 0.49 8.30
CA ILE A 156 0.85 0.48 9.25
C ILE A 156 2.14 0.61 8.45
N ASP A 157 2.92 1.64 8.73
CA ASP A 157 4.29 1.78 8.23
C ASP A 157 5.24 1.04 9.16
N VAL A 158 5.71 -0.12 8.72
CA VAL A 158 6.56 -1.03 9.49
C VAL A 158 8.03 -0.72 9.25
N THR A 159 8.80 -0.74 10.33
CA THR A 159 10.26 -0.63 10.27
C THR A 159 10.88 -1.88 9.63
N PRO A 160 11.86 -1.75 8.71
CA PRO A 160 12.44 -2.88 7.99
C PRO A 160 13.06 -3.96 8.89
N ASP A 161 13.59 -3.59 10.05
CA ASP A 161 14.36 -4.49 10.92
C ASP A 161 13.52 -5.65 11.50
N GLY A 162 12.22 -5.44 11.72
CA GLY A 162 11.32 -6.48 12.22
C GLY A 162 10.83 -7.48 11.15
N VAL A 163 11.06 -7.21 9.86
CA VAL A 163 10.53 -7.99 8.74
C VAL A 163 11.37 -9.25 8.45
N GLY A 164 12.65 -9.27 8.84
CA GLY A 164 13.63 -10.28 8.43
C GLY A 164 13.31 -11.72 8.85
N GLU A 165 12.69 -11.92 10.01
CA GLU A 165 12.42 -13.25 10.57
C GLU A 165 11.06 -13.83 10.14
N ALA A 166 10.16 -12.96 9.67
CA ALA A 166 8.85 -13.40 9.22
C ALA A 166 8.97 -14.12 7.88
N THR A 167 8.14 -15.14 7.69
CA THR A 167 7.92 -15.77 6.37
C THR A 167 6.52 -15.45 5.86
N TRP A 168 6.29 -15.65 4.57
CA TRP A 168 4.95 -15.48 3.99
C TRP A 168 3.89 -16.36 4.67
N ASN A 169 4.23 -17.55 5.16
CA ASN A 169 3.31 -18.38 5.96
C ASN A 169 2.78 -17.65 7.21
N HIS A 170 3.60 -16.84 7.86
CA HIS A 170 3.17 -16.02 8.99
C HIS A 170 2.16 -14.95 8.54
N VAL A 171 2.35 -14.37 7.34
CA VAL A 171 1.42 -13.41 6.76
C VAL A 171 0.07 -14.08 6.41
N PHE A 172 0.10 -15.29 5.87
CA PHE A 172 -1.10 -16.04 5.44
C PHE A 172 -1.91 -16.64 6.58
N ASN A 173 -1.23 -17.36 7.47
CA ASN A 173 -1.86 -18.26 8.44
C ASN A 173 -1.68 -17.76 9.87
N GLY A 174 -1.09 -16.58 10.03
CA GLY A 174 -0.83 -16.01 11.33
C GLY A 174 -2.09 -15.44 12.01
N THR A 175 -2.26 -15.77 13.28
CA THR A 175 -3.15 -15.05 14.19
C THR A 175 -2.49 -13.77 14.69
N TRP A 176 -2.53 -12.71 13.87
CA TRP A 176 -1.93 -11.43 14.21
C TRP A 176 -2.75 -10.70 15.28
N LYS A 177 -2.05 -9.99 16.16
CA LYS A 177 -2.62 -9.08 17.14
C LYS A 177 -1.95 -7.71 16.98
N LEU A 178 -2.76 -6.67 16.86
CA LEU A 178 -2.31 -5.29 16.88
C LEU A 178 -2.40 -4.76 18.31
N PHE A 179 -1.30 -4.25 18.83
CA PHE A 179 -1.21 -3.60 20.12
C PHE A 179 -1.08 -2.10 19.89
N LEU A 180 -2.00 -1.34 20.49
CA LEU A 180 -2.08 0.10 20.38
C LEU A 180 -2.60 0.67 21.71
N MET A 181 -1.82 1.54 22.34
CA MET A 181 -2.18 2.23 23.60
C MET A 181 -2.76 1.30 24.68
N GLY A 182 -2.10 0.15 24.91
CA GLY A 182 -2.52 -0.84 25.90
C GLY A 182 -3.74 -1.69 25.52
N ARG A 183 -4.36 -1.46 24.35
CA ARG A 183 -5.43 -2.29 23.80
C ARG A 183 -4.86 -3.30 22.80
N THR A 184 -5.56 -4.44 22.64
CA THR A 184 -5.19 -5.51 21.71
C THR A 184 -6.33 -5.81 20.75
N PHE A 185 -6.04 -5.81 19.45
CA PHE A 185 -7.03 -6.05 18.39
C PHE A 185 -6.66 -7.29 17.57
N PRO A 186 -7.57 -8.28 17.44
CA PRO A 186 -7.41 -9.36 16.48
C PRO A 186 -7.27 -8.78 15.06
N THR A 187 -6.21 -9.17 14.36
CA THR A 187 -5.80 -8.51 13.12
C THR A 187 -5.47 -9.51 12.03
N LYS A 188 -5.68 -9.12 10.77
CA LYS A 188 -5.18 -9.85 9.60
C LYS A 188 -4.45 -8.90 8.66
N ILE A 189 -3.28 -9.32 8.18
CA ILE A 189 -2.58 -8.63 7.10
C ILE A 189 -3.34 -8.90 5.80
N ARG A 190 -3.76 -7.84 5.12
CA ARG A 190 -4.53 -7.89 3.87
C ARG A 190 -3.70 -7.48 2.66
N ARG A 191 -2.71 -6.63 2.88
CA ARG A 191 -1.92 -6.03 1.81
C ARG A 191 -0.53 -5.70 2.33
N VAL A 192 0.45 -5.80 1.44
CA VAL A 192 1.83 -5.39 1.67
C VAL A 192 2.20 -4.48 0.51
N SER A 193 2.50 -3.21 0.77
CA SER A 193 3.06 -2.29 -0.22
C SER A 193 4.50 -1.99 0.13
N VAL A 194 5.36 -1.95 -0.87
CA VAL A 194 6.80 -1.70 -0.68
C VAL A 194 7.09 -0.28 -1.14
N GLY A 195 7.50 0.58 -0.21
CA GLY A 195 8.09 1.88 -0.49
C GLY A 195 9.59 1.77 -0.76
N GLU A 196 10.26 2.89 -1.04
CA GLU A 196 11.71 2.88 -1.28
C GLU A 196 12.50 2.47 -0.02
N THR A 197 11.99 2.81 1.17
CA THR A 197 12.66 2.57 2.46
C THR A 197 11.76 1.97 3.54
N SER A 198 10.51 1.64 3.20
CA SER A 198 9.52 1.14 4.16
C SER A 198 8.63 0.03 3.59
N VAL A 199 8.11 -0.81 4.48
CA VAL A 199 6.98 -1.69 4.18
C VAL A 199 5.73 -1.12 4.80
N GLN A 200 4.72 -0.95 3.96
CA GLN A 200 3.40 -0.52 4.41
C GLN A 200 2.47 -1.74 4.44
N LEU A 201 1.97 -2.09 5.60
CA LEU A 201 0.97 -3.14 5.77
C LEU A 201 -0.43 -2.52 5.76
N GLY A 202 -1.29 -3.03 4.89
CA GLY A 202 -2.73 -2.85 5.02
C GLY A 202 -3.27 -3.98 5.87
N VAL A 203 -3.87 -3.64 7.02
CA VAL A 203 -4.44 -4.59 7.96
C VAL A 203 -5.93 -4.35 8.13
N ASN A 204 -6.62 -5.37 8.63
CA ASN A 204 -7.98 -5.23 9.16
C ASN A 204 -7.92 -5.63 10.64
N ALA A 205 -8.22 -4.68 11.53
CA ALA A 205 -8.06 -4.78 12.97
C ALA A 205 -9.41 -4.49 13.65
N ASN A 206 -10.23 -5.52 13.85
CA ASN A 206 -11.61 -5.39 14.30
C ASN A 206 -11.72 -4.56 15.59
N GLY A 207 -12.53 -3.50 15.57
CA GLY A 207 -12.78 -2.61 16.69
C GLY A 207 -11.83 -1.40 16.80
N ILE A 208 -10.85 -1.26 15.90
CA ILE A 208 -9.93 -0.11 15.93
C ILE A 208 -10.64 1.20 15.62
N SER A 209 -11.59 1.22 14.68
CA SER A 209 -12.32 2.44 14.30
C SER A 209 -13.06 3.03 15.50
N LYS A 210 -13.76 2.19 16.28
CA LYS A 210 -14.48 2.61 17.49
C LYS A 210 -13.56 3.21 18.55
N MET A 211 -12.37 2.63 18.78
CA MET A 211 -11.39 3.20 19.72
C MET A 211 -10.95 4.60 19.29
N ILE A 212 -10.72 4.79 17.99
CA ILE A 212 -10.28 6.09 17.47
C ILE A 212 -11.41 7.11 17.55
N ASP A 213 -12.65 6.70 17.28
CA ASP A 213 -13.83 7.55 17.48
C ASP A 213 -13.96 7.96 18.97
N GLU A 214 -13.72 7.04 19.92
CA GLU A 214 -13.68 7.34 21.36
C GLU A 214 -12.59 8.36 21.72
N LEU A 215 -11.38 8.21 21.18
CA LEU A 215 -10.26 9.13 21.42
C LEU A 215 -10.52 10.53 20.85
N THR A 216 -11.12 10.59 19.66
CA THR A 216 -11.45 11.86 18.99
C THR A 216 -12.55 12.59 19.76
N ALA A 217 -13.58 11.87 20.20
CA ALA A 217 -14.63 12.43 21.04
C ALA A 217 -14.10 12.92 22.39
N GLN A 218 -13.14 12.21 23.01
CA GLN A 218 -12.50 12.63 24.26
C GLN A 218 -11.70 13.93 24.11
N SER A 219 -10.96 14.08 23.00
CA SER A 219 -10.24 15.32 22.70
C SER A 219 -11.15 16.53 22.48
N GLU A 220 -12.36 16.31 21.95
CA GLU A 220 -13.34 17.38 21.76
C GLU A 220 -14.03 17.79 23.07
N THR A 221 -14.19 16.86 24.01
CA THR A 221 -14.68 17.18 25.37
C THR A 221 -13.64 17.90 26.22
N ASP A 222 -12.35 17.56 26.11
CA ASP A 222 -11.28 18.23 26.86
C ASP A 222 -11.01 19.66 26.36
N ALA A 223 -11.34 19.96 25.10
CA ALA A 223 -11.29 21.31 24.54
C ALA A 223 -12.44 22.22 25.00
N ASN A 224 -13.46 21.69 25.67
CA ASN A 224 -14.72 22.40 25.96
C ASN A 224 -14.91 22.82 27.44
N GLU A 225 -13.88 22.66 28.30
CA GLU A 225 -13.93 23.13 29.70
C GLU A 225 -13.25 24.49 29.96
N THR A 226 -12.73 25.18 28.93
CA THR A 226 -12.30 26.59 29.07
C THR A 226 -12.73 27.46 27.88
N SER A 227 -14.03 27.70 27.75
CA SER A 227 -14.63 29.02 27.47
C SER A 227 -16.09 28.86 27.03
N LYS A 228 -17.02 29.43 27.82
CA LYS A 228 -18.37 29.71 27.34
C LYS A 228 -18.32 30.97 26.49
N GLU A 229 -18.38 30.84 25.18
CA GLU A 229 -18.92 31.87 24.29
C GLU A 229 -19.75 31.21 23.17
N PRO A 230 -20.80 31.89 22.66
CA PRO A 230 -21.82 31.25 21.86
C PRO A 230 -21.33 30.97 20.43
N ALA A 231 -21.94 29.95 19.82
CA ALA A 231 -21.67 29.46 18.48
C ALA A 231 -21.51 30.59 17.44
N LYS A 232 -20.33 30.68 16.85
CA LYS A 232 -20.09 31.46 15.63
C LYS A 232 -20.49 30.63 14.43
N VAL A 233 -21.49 31.13 13.72
CA VAL A 233 -21.92 30.71 12.38
C VAL A 233 -20.70 30.70 11.45
N THR A 234 -20.51 29.59 10.74
CA THR A 234 -19.53 29.47 9.65
C THR A 234 -19.87 30.48 8.56
N PRO A 235 -18.97 31.41 8.17
CA PRO A 235 -19.22 32.24 7.00
C PRO A 235 -18.98 31.39 5.74
N SER A 236 -19.97 31.35 4.86
CA SER A 236 -19.79 30.93 3.47
C SER A 236 -19.02 32.03 2.74
N GLY A 237 -17.76 31.77 2.39
CA GLY A 237 -17.04 32.61 1.42
C GLY A 237 -17.68 32.45 0.04
N SER A 238 -18.03 33.56 -0.60
CA SER A 238 -18.51 33.57 -1.99
C SER A 238 -17.37 33.25 -2.95
N ASP A 239 -17.71 32.70 -4.12
CA ASP A 239 -16.77 32.29 -5.18
C ASP A 239 -15.69 33.34 -5.52
N ASP A 240 -15.97 34.63 -5.27
CA ASP A 240 -15.05 35.75 -5.48
C ASP A 240 -13.77 35.69 -4.60
N GLU A 241 -13.82 35.15 -3.38
CA GLU A 241 -12.64 35.00 -2.51
C GLU A 241 -11.72 33.85 -3.00
N LEU A 242 -12.32 32.84 -3.62
CA LEU A 242 -11.62 31.67 -4.16
C LEU A 242 -10.92 32.00 -5.49
N VAL A 243 -11.48 32.93 -6.27
CA VAL A 243 -10.87 33.50 -7.48
C VAL A 243 -9.67 34.38 -7.12
N ALA A 244 -9.78 35.24 -6.10
CA ALA A 244 -8.65 36.08 -5.66
C ALA A 244 -7.43 35.24 -5.22
N PHE A 245 -7.67 34.12 -4.53
CA PHE A 245 -6.61 33.20 -4.09
C PHE A 245 -5.94 32.46 -5.27
N LEU A 246 -6.70 32.12 -6.32
CA LEU A 246 -6.17 31.50 -7.54
C LEU A 246 -5.35 32.48 -8.40
N GLU A 247 -5.75 33.76 -8.45
CA GLU A 247 -5.02 34.79 -9.18
C GLU A 247 -3.66 35.13 -8.54
N GLU A 248 -3.58 35.11 -7.21
CA GLU A 248 -2.33 35.34 -6.47
C GLU A 248 -1.33 34.19 -6.69
N PHE A 249 -1.82 32.94 -6.68
CA PHE A 249 -0.99 31.74 -6.90
C PHE A 249 -0.45 31.63 -8.34
N MET A 250 -1.20 32.14 -9.32
CA MET A 250 -0.78 32.16 -10.74
C MET A 250 0.24 33.25 -11.05
N LYS A 251 0.33 34.31 -10.23
CA LYS A 251 1.37 35.34 -10.35
C LYS A 251 2.75 34.85 -9.88
N GLU A 252 2.81 34.01 -8.86
CA GLU A 252 4.08 33.49 -8.34
C GLU A 252 4.71 32.40 -9.21
N SER A 253 3.93 31.78 -10.10
CA SER A 253 4.36 30.64 -10.93
C SER A 253 4.73 31.02 -12.37
N GLY A 254 4.76 32.31 -12.70
CA GLY A 254 4.89 32.81 -14.07
C GLY A 254 5.83 34.00 -14.28
N GLU A 255 7.12 33.87 -13.96
CA GLU A 255 8.15 34.67 -14.63
C GLU A 255 9.30 33.78 -15.15
N PRO A 256 9.57 33.75 -16.47
CA PRO A 256 10.83 33.26 -16.98
C PRO A 256 11.91 34.33 -16.77
N GLU A 257 13.03 33.95 -16.15
CA GLU A 257 14.25 34.76 -16.13
C GLU A 257 14.62 35.18 -17.55
N LYS A 258 14.44 36.46 -17.87
CA LYS A 258 15.14 37.10 -18.99
C LYS A 258 16.61 37.21 -18.60
N LYS A 259 17.45 36.32 -19.13
CA LYS A 259 18.88 36.62 -19.26
C LYS A 259 19.07 37.71 -20.30
N SER A 260 19.49 38.89 -19.83
CA SER A 260 20.14 39.91 -20.64
C SER A 260 21.34 40.42 -19.87
N GLY A 261 22.52 40.14 -20.43
CA GLY A 261 23.85 40.39 -19.87
C GLY A 261 24.84 39.47 -20.55
#